data_AF-A0A109W7Y4-F1
#
_entry.id   AF-A0A109W7Y4-F1
#
_cell.length_a   1.000
_cell.length_b   1.000
_cell.length_c   1.000
_cell.angle_alpha   90.00
_cell.angle_beta   90.00
_cell.angle_gamma   90.00
#
_symmetry.space_group_name_H-M   'P 1'
#
loop_
_entity.id
_entity.type
_entity.pdbx_description
1 polymer ?
#
loop_
_entity_poly.entity_id
_entity_poly.type
_entity_poly.pdbx_seq_one_letter_code
_entity_poly.pdbx_strand_id
1 'polypeptide(L)'
;MKEKMSFTVWMQKLKFYKTEEKAMKRYICVGVLALLIVVSCGNRQKDENKNKKDKVKVTYVKDDLNSDKISKYTEYVRISEVPNSDEWLMLFDKIDENEFKDKNGEVVKSLKGINSIRDIKSSVKLLGNQIRDLGEVIQRNPKFETIDKNGENLLKSLVEEQKVLNEIDDYFEKGEYRADNLERVKELNDKYKLVSQTRKENDKILAASLQEMSSTINKKLSEKFSKNNKKVKLNVVQFVDAINKFSDAAFSKDNLNYDETELANLEKLNEEIKKSYKNISTLTYEDAKKEHVSKESYEKIKQSAKVLTESVDGMIKSIKVKNIEGVVKNASNILGNETDLKNIYGTLMMKE
;
A
#
# COMPACT_ATOMS: atom_id res chain seq x y z
N MET A 1 -28.08 -31.42 -17.08
CA MET A 1 -28.83 -31.09 -15.85
C MET A 1 -28.04 -29.98 -15.16
N LYS A 2 -28.53 -28.74 -15.16
CA LYS A 2 -27.82 -27.60 -14.53
C LYS A 2 -27.96 -27.75 -13.01
N GLU A 3 -26.87 -28.07 -12.33
CA GLU A 3 -26.82 -28.09 -10.86
C GLU A 3 -27.21 -26.71 -10.33
N LYS A 4 -28.37 -26.62 -9.68
CA LYS A 4 -28.75 -25.45 -8.89
C LYS A 4 -27.86 -25.43 -7.67
N MET A 5 -26.81 -24.62 -7.74
CA MET A 5 -25.97 -24.25 -6.60
C MET A 5 -26.87 -23.76 -5.45
N SER A 6 -26.72 -24.33 -4.25
CA SER A 6 -27.58 -24.00 -3.12
C SER A 6 -27.38 -22.54 -2.68
N PHE A 7 -28.45 -21.89 -2.23
CA PHE A 7 -28.42 -20.49 -1.75
C PHE A 7 -27.34 -20.26 -0.68
N THR A 8 -27.04 -21.27 0.14
CA THR A 8 -25.99 -21.24 1.16
C THR A 8 -24.58 -21.20 0.54
N VAL A 9 -24.33 -21.95 -0.54
CA VAL A 9 -23.07 -21.92 -1.29
C VAL A 9 -22.93 -20.58 -2.04
N TRP A 10 -24.03 -20.04 -2.56
CA TRP A 10 -24.06 -18.71 -3.18
C TRP A 10 -23.75 -17.61 -2.16
N MET A 11 -24.30 -17.67 -0.95
CA MET A 11 -24.05 -16.72 0.15
C MET A 11 -22.65 -16.85 0.76
N GLN A 12 -22.09 -18.07 0.85
CA GLN A 12 -20.69 -18.27 1.24
C GLN A 12 -19.73 -17.74 0.18
N LYS A 13 -20.01 -17.99 -1.11
CA LYS A 13 -19.26 -17.37 -2.20
C LYS A 13 -19.41 -15.85 -2.17
N LEU A 14 -20.60 -15.28 -1.95
CA LEU A 14 -20.80 -13.83 -1.84
C LEU A 14 -20.14 -13.19 -0.63
N LYS A 15 -20.07 -13.89 0.51
CA LYS A 15 -19.27 -13.45 1.66
C LYS A 15 -17.78 -13.53 1.33
N PHE A 16 -17.30 -14.61 0.72
CA PHE A 16 -15.91 -14.73 0.27
C PHE A 16 -15.56 -13.61 -0.74
N TYR A 17 -16.40 -13.40 -1.75
CA TYR A 17 -16.30 -12.32 -2.73
C TYR A 17 -16.38 -10.93 -2.09
N LYS A 18 -17.31 -10.64 -1.17
CA LYS A 18 -17.35 -9.32 -0.49
C LYS A 18 -16.14 -9.09 0.42
N THR A 19 -15.59 -10.15 1.02
CA THR A 19 -14.41 -10.06 1.89
C THR A 19 -13.15 -9.87 1.04
N GLU A 20 -13.04 -10.56 -0.09
CA GLU A 20 -11.95 -10.38 -1.06
C GLU A 20 -12.08 -9.09 -1.89
N GLU A 21 -13.29 -8.66 -2.26
CA GLU A 21 -13.58 -7.38 -2.93
C GLU A 21 -13.29 -6.20 -2.02
N LYS A 22 -13.61 -6.29 -0.71
CA LYS A 22 -13.12 -5.34 0.28
C LYS A 22 -11.60 -5.44 0.47
N ALA A 23 -11.01 -6.64 0.41
CA ALA A 23 -9.57 -6.84 0.49
C ALA A 23 -8.81 -6.44 -0.78
N MET A 24 -9.49 -6.17 -1.91
CA MET A 24 -8.92 -5.78 -3.21
C MET A 24 -8.79 -4.26 -3.39
N LYS A 25 -9.16 -3.46 -2.38
CA LYS A 25 -8.95 -1.99 -2.33
C LYS A 25 -7.48 -1.57 -2.19
N ARG A 26 -6.53 -2.32 -2.78
CA ARG A 26 -5.10 -2.15 -2.52
C ARG A 26 -4.48 -1.20 -3.53
N TYR A 27 -4.33 0.07 -3.15
CA TYR A 27 -3.27 0.90 -3.74
C TYR A 27 -1.95 0.45 -3.12
N ILE A 28 -1.11 -0.23 -3.90
CA ILE A 28 0.19 -0.68 -3.41
C ILE A 28 1.27 0.23 -3.96
N CYS A 29 1.70 1.19 -3.14
CA CYS A 29 2.97 1.86 -3.39
C CYS A 29 4.10 0.93 -2.96
N VAL A 30 4.77 0.29 -3.92
CA VAL A 30 5.99 -0.44 -3.63
C VAL A 30 7.13 0.54 -3.42
N GLY A 31 7.34 0.94 -2.17
CA GLY A 31 8.46 1.77 -1.79
C GLY A 31 9.09 1.27 -0.50
N VAL A 32 10.20 0.53 -0.63
CA VAL A 32 11.19 0.21 0.41
C VAL A 32 10.64 0.20 1.84
N LEU A 33 10.13 -0.95 2.32
CA LEU A 33 9.94 -1.17 3.75
C LEU A 33 11.32 -1.37 4.40
N ALA A 34 11.90 -0.30 4.93
CA ALA A 34 13.08 -0.40 5.79
C ALA A 34 12.59 -0.67 7.22
N LEU A 35 12.81 -1.90 7.71
CA LEU A 35 12.82 -2.15 9.14
C LEU A 35 13.85 -1.21 9.78
N LEU A 36 13.38 -0.49 10.81
CA LEU A 36 14.12 0.43 11.65
C LEU A 36 15.57 -0.06 11.88
N ILE A 37 16.53 0.60 11.24
CA ILE A 37 17.91 0.53 11.71
C ILE A 37 17.90 1.35 12.99
N VAL A 38 17.98 0.66 14.13
CA VAL A 38 18.45 1.27 15.37
C VAL A 38 19.84 1.82 15.03
N VAL A 39 19.92 3.12 14.79
CA VAL A 39 21.21 3.81 14.72
C VAL A 39 21.79 3.65 16.12
N SER A 40 22.70 2.69 16.30
CA SER A 40 23.55 2.68 17.48
C SER A 40 24.25 4.04 17.48
N CYS A 41 23.91 4.88 18.44
CA CYS A 41 24.70 6.07 18.75
C CYS A 41 26.11 5.60 19.12
N GLY A 42 26.99 5.54 18.11
CA GLY A 42 28.40 5.28 18.27
C GLY A 42 29.08 6.56 18.75
N ASN A 43 29.50 6.54 20.02
CA ASN A 43 30.31 7.56 20.68
C ASN A 43 31.39 8.14 19.75
N ARG A 44 31.33 9.45 19.52
CA ARG A 44 32.48 10.21 19.00
C ARG A 44 33.45 10.48 20.14
N GLN A 45 34.43 9.59 20.30
CA GLN A 45 35.73 9.99 20.85
C GLN A 45 36.51 10.72 19.76
N LYS A 46 37.08 11.87 20.15
CA LYS A 46 38.03 12.67 19.37
C LYS A 46 39.31 11.87 19.17
N ASP A 47 39.92 11.97 17.99
CA ASP A 47 41.37 12.17 17.88
C ASP A 47 41.77 12.71 16.50
N GLU A 48 42.70 13.65 16.53
CA GLU A 48 43.22 14.43 15.40
C GLU A 48 44.46 13.78 14.75
N ASN A 49 44.66 14.10 13.46
CA ASN A 49 45.93 14.24 12.74
C ASN A 49 46.77 13.00 12.29
N LYS A 50 46.72 12.67 10.98
CA LYS A 50 47.77 12.97 9.95
C LYS A 50 47.65 12.09 8.68
N ASN A 51 47.59 12.75 7.51
CA ASN A 51 48.23 12.47 6.18
C ASN A 51 48.49 11.01 5.74
N LYS A 52 48.15 10.52 4.53
CA LYS A 52 48.36 11.07 3.18
C LYS A 52 47.68 10.18 2.11
N LYS A 53 47.19 10.83 1.06
CA LYS A 53 47.01 10.43 -0.37
C LYS A 53 46.06 9.29 -0.79
N ASP A 54 45.39 9.60 -1.90
CA ASP A 54 44.52 8.81 -2.77
C ASP A 54 43.14 8.40 -2.25
N LYS A 55 42.21 9.35 -2.27
CA LYS A 55 40.81 9.05 -2.58
C LYS A 55 40.27 10.07 -3.58
N VAL A 56 40.07 9.58 -4.80
CA VAL A 56 39.24 10.17 -5.84
C VAL A 56 38.00 10.81 -5.22
N LYS A 57 37.85 12.12 -5.40
CA LYS A 57 36.62 12.87 -5.16
C LYS A 57 35.53 12.28 -6.07
N VAL A 58 34.76 11.32 -5.56
CA VAL A 58 33.47 10.94 -6.17
C VAL A 58 32.39 11.78 -5.48
N THR A 59 32.27 13.03 -5.92
CA THR A 59 31.34 14.03 -5.37
C THR A 59 30.07 14.20 -6.22
N TYR A 60 29.56 13.13 -6.86
CA TYR A 60 28.38 13.27 -7.74
C TYR A 60 27.30 12.17 -7.63
N VAL A 61 27.23 11.40 -6.54
CA VAL A 61 26.09 10.47 -6.28
C VAL A 61 25.65 10.45 -4.80
N LYS A 62 25.83 11.55 -4.04
CA LYS A 62 25.46 11.57 -2.61
C LYS A 62 24.08 12.15 -2.29
N ASP A 63 23.49 12.97 -3.17
CA ASP A 63 22.38 13.83 -2.74
C ASP A 63 20.98 13.24 -2.91
N ASP A 64 20.78 12.22 -3.74
CA ASP A 64 19.42 11.73 -4.06
C ASP A 64 19.04 10.38 -3.44
N LEU A 65 20.01 9.66 -2.88
CA LEU A 65 19.81 8.41 -2.15
C LEU A 65 20.42 8.49 -0.74
N ASN A 66 20.45 9.69 -0.14
CA ASN A 66 20.80 9.83 1.28
C ASN A 66 19.83 8.98 2.12
N SER A 67 20.34 8.29 3.14
CA SER A 67 19.58 7.53 4.14
C SER A 67 18.37 8.30 4.67
N ASP A 68 18.49 9.62 4.85
CA ASP A 68 17.38 10.45 5.37
C ASP A 68 16.24 10.60 4.34
N LYS A 69 16.57 10.77 3.05
CA LYS A 69 15.57 10.79 1.96
C LYS A 69 14.84 9.45 1.90
N ILE A 70 15.60 8.35 1.91
CA ILE A 70 15.02 7.00 1.83
C ILE A 70 14.15 6.73 3.06
N SER A 71 14.62 7.06 4.27
CA SER A 71 13.86 6.87 5.50
C SER A 71 12.55 7.65 5.50
N LYS A 72 12.56 8.93 5.12
CA LYS A 72 11.33 9.72 5.03
C LYS A 72 10.38 9.18 3.97
N TYR A 73 10.90 8.78 2.80
CA TYR A 73 10.09 8.14 1.75
C TYR A 73 9.44 6.84 2.23
N THR A 74 10.18 5.98 2.93
CA THR A 74 9.66 4.75 3.54
C THR A 74 8.53 5.03 4.50
N GLU A 75 8.63 6.07 5.34
CA GLU A 75 7.54 6.44 6.25
C GLU A 75 6.29 6.89 5.52
N TYR A 76 6.44 7.66 4.43
CA TYR A 76 5.29 8.00 3.58
C TYR A 76 4.61 6.76 3.00
N VAL A 77 5.41 5.80 2.51
CA VAL A 77 4.86 4.55 1.95
C VAL A 77 4.11 3.79 3.03
N ARG A 78 4.70 3.61 4.22
CA ARG A 78 4.04 2.97 5.36
C ARG A 78 2.71 3.64 5.70
N ILE A 79 2.67 4.97 5.75
CA ILE A 79 1.45 5.74 6.04
C ILE A 79 0.41 5.61 4.93
N SER A 80 0.85 5.56 3.66
CA SER A 80 -0.05 5.37 2.51
C SER A 80 -0.65 3.97 2.44
N GLU A 81 -0.03 2.98 3.08
CA GLU A 81 -0.53 1.61 3.15
C GLU A 81 -1.53 1.39 4.30
N VAL A 82 -1.62 2.31 5.28
CA VAL A 82 -2.55 2.22 6.42
C VAL A 82 -4.02 2.01 6.00
N PRO A 83 -4.56 2.72 4.98
CA PRO A 83 -5.92 2.49 4.48
C PRO A 83 -6.19 1.08 3.94
N ASN A 84 -5.15 0.29 3.66
CA ASN A 84 -5.27 -1.09 3.17
C ASN A 84 -5.43 -2.13 4.30
N SER A 85 -5.41 -1.71 5.58
CA SER A 85 -5.55 -2.62 6.72
C SER A 85 -7.00 -3.07 6.96
N ASP A 86 -7.18 -4.25 7.55
CA ASP A 86 -8.51 -4.80 7.88
C ASP A 86 -9.32 -3.85 8.78
N GLU A 87 -8.65 -3.13 9.69
CA GLU A 87 -9.26 -2.15 10.58
C GLU A 87 -9.85 -0.97 9.80
N TRP A 88 -9.17 -0.53 8.75
CA TRP A 88 -9.64 0.56 7.87
C TRP A 88 -10.80 0.14 6.97
N LEU A 89 -10.95 -1.16 6.68
CA LEU A 89 -12.11 -1.68 5.96
C LEU A 89 -13.40 -1.67 6.79
N MET A 90 -13.27 -1.49 8.10
CA MET A 90 -14.37 -1.36 9.06
C MET A 90 -14.71 0.10 9.40
N LEU A 91 -14.14 1.08 8.68
CA LEU A 91 -14.55 2.46 8.86
C LEU A 91 -16.05 2.62 8.62
N PHE A 92 -16.64 3.54 9.38
CA PHE A 92 -17.98 4.03 9.20
C PHE A 92 -18.29 4.28 7.72
N ASP A 93 -19.43 3.80 7.25
CA ASP A 93 -19.86 3.95 5.86
C ASP A 93 -20.99 4.97 5.76
N LYS A 94 -22.03 4.77 6.56
CA LYS A 94 -23.19 5.65 6.67
C LYS A 94 -24.00 5.31 7.92
N ILE A 95 -24.87 6.23 8.29
CA ILE A 95 -25.98 5.98 9.21
C ILE A 95 -27.07 5.24 8.43
N ASP A 96 -27.44 4.03 8.88
CA ASP A 96 -28.68 3.38 8.48
C ASP A 96 -29.78 3.73 9.48
N GLU A 97 -30.72 4.59 9.11
CA GLU A 97 -31.83 5.02 9.97
C GLU A 97 -32.61 3.85 10.57
N ASN A 98 -32.65 2.71 9.90
CA ASN A 98 -33.39 1.55 10.39
C ASN A 98 -32.73 0.95 11.64
N GLU A 99 -31.42 1.13 11.86
CA GLU A 99 -30.76 0.72 13.11
C GLU A 99 -31.24 1.54 14.31
N PHE A 100 -31.85 2.70 14.06
CA PHE A 100 -32.30 3.65 15.08
C PHE A 100 -33.82 3.64 15.27
N LYS A 101 -34.54 2.74 14.58
CA LYS A 101 -35.99 2.58 14.70
C LYS A 101 -36.32 1.24 15.36
N ASP A 102 -37.32 1.23 16.24
CA ASP A 102 -37.84 0.00 16.82
C ASP A 102 -38.77 -0.74 15.86
N LYS A 103 -39.35 -1.85 16.31
CA LYS A 103 -40.29 -2.66 15.51
C LYS A 103 -41.57 -1.92 15.07
N ASN A 104 -41.90 -0.82 15.73
CA ASN A 104 -43.05 0.03 15.42
C ASN A 104 -42.66 1.22 14.51
N GLY A 105 -41.37 1.36 14.19
CA GLY A 105 -40.83 2.48 13.42
C GLY A 105 -40.50 3.71 14.27
N GLU A 106 -40.57 3.62 15.61
CA GLU A 106 -40.27 4.73 16.51
C GLU A 106 -38.77 4.81 16.83
N VAL A 107 -38.25 6.03 17.01
CA VAL A 107 -36.82 6.23 17.32
C VAL A 107 -36.45 5.62 18.67
N VAL A 108 -35.37 4.82 18.68
CA VAL A 108 -34.94 4.07 19.86
C VAL A 108 -34.39 4.98 20.97
N LYS A 109 -34.77 4.69 22.22
CA LYS A 109 -34.31 5.40 23.43
C LYS A 109 -32.94 4.97 23.92
N SER A 110 -32.36 3.91 23.37
CA SER A 110 -31.03 3.42 23.74
C SER A 110 -30.22 3.17 22.49
N LEU A 111 -29.01 3.74 22.45
CA LEU A 111 -28.03 3.54 21.37
C LEU A 111 -27.17 2.28 21.59
N LYS A 112 -27.35 1.59 22.73
CA LYS A 112 -26.57 0.39 23.08
C LYS A 112 -26.81 -0.71 22.05
N GLY A 113 -25.73 -1.16 21.41
CA GLY A 113 -25.76 -2.26 20.42
C GLY A 113 -25.93 -1.81 18.97
N ILE A 114 -26.02 -0.50 18.70
CA ILE A 114 -26.04 0.03 17.33
C ILE A 114 -24.63 0.00 16.76
N ASN A 115 -24.46 -0.65 15.61
CA ASN A 115 -23.14 -0.85 14.99
C ASN A 115 -22.56 0.48 14.50
N SER A 116 -23.37 1.32 13.85
CA SER A 116 -22.91 2.63 13.35
C SER A 116 -22.24 3.48 14.42
N ILE A 117 -22.75 3.49 15.66
CA ILE A 117 -22.16 4.27 16.78
C ILE A 117 -20.77 3.77 17.17
N ARG A 118 -20.58 2.44 17.24
CA ARG A 118 -19.26 1.85 17.51
C ARG A 118 -18.28 2.16 16.37
N ASP A 119 -18.77 2.09 15.14
CA ASP A 119 -17.95 2.24 13.95
C ASP A 119 -17.48 3.71 13.79
N ILE A 120 -18.33 4.70 14.13
CA ILE A 120 -17.95 6.13 14.19
C ILE A 120 -16.74 6.36 15.11
N LYS A 121 -16.82 5.89 16.36
CA LYS A 121 -15.75 6.10 17.36
C LYS A 121 -14.44 5.42 16.94
N SER A 122 -14.55 4.24 16.34
CA SER A 122 -13.40 3.50 15.79
C SER A 122 -12.77 4.28 14.63
N SER A 123 -13.59 4.83 13.73
CA SER A 123 -13.15 5.66 12.62
C SER A 123 -12.43 6.94 13.08
N VAL A 124 -13.00 7.68 14.03
CA VAL A 124 -12.37 8.90 14.57
C VAL A 124 -10.97 8.60 15.10
N LYS A 125 -10.80 7.48 15.83
CA LYS A 125 -9.50 7.04 16.35
C LYS A 125 -8.51 6.70 15.24
N LEU A 126 -8.94 5.92 14.24
CA LEU A 126 -8.08 5.51 13.12
C LEU A 126 -7.62 6.71 12.28
N LEU A 127 -8.54 7.62 11.94
CA LEU A 127 -8.20 8.87 11.26
C LEU A 127 -7.23 9.72 12.09
N GLY A 128 -7.45 9.83 13.40
CA GLY A 128 -6.59 10.59 14.30
C GLY A 128 -5.15 10.07 14.34
N ASN A 129 -4.96 8.75 14.30
CA ASN A 129 -3.63 8.15 14.20
C ASN A 129 -2.95 8.50 12.87
N GLN A 130 -3.67 8.39 11.74
CA GLN A 130 -3.09 8.72 10.43
C GLN A 130 -2.78 10.22 10.30
N ILE A 131 -3.66 11.10 10.82
CA ILE A 131 -3.45 12.56 10.87
C ILE A 131 -2.14 12.88 11.61
N ARG A 132 -1.91 12.28 12.79
CA ARG A 132 -0.68 12.47 13.55
C ARG A 132 0.54 12.01 12.77
N ASP A 133 0.54 10.76 12.33
CA ASP A 133 1.69 10.15 11.65
C ASP A 133 2.04 10.92 10.35
N LEU A 134 1.02 11.31 9.56
CA LEU A 134 1.20 12.09 8.33
C LEU A 134 1.69 13.52 8.62
N GLY A 135 1.13 14.17 9.65
CA GLY A 135 1.55 15.50 10.09
C GLY A 135 3.02 15.52 10.52
N GLU A 136 3.48 14.48 11.22
CA GLU A 136 4.88 14.34 11.61
C GLU A 136 5.81 14.16 10.40
N VAL A 137 5.48 13.27 9.46
CA VAL A 137 6.40 12.95 8.34
C VAL A 137 6.58 14.14 7.39
N ILE A 138 5.53 14.93 7.13
CA ILE A 138 5.57 16.13 6.28
C ILE A 138 6.59 17.15 6.81
N GLN A 139 6.66 17.29 8.14
CA GLN A 139 7.54 18.27 8.78
C GLN A 139 9.01 17.86 8.77
N ARG A 140 9.32 16.56 8.66
CA ARG A 140 10.69 16.04 8.66
C ARG A 140 11.49 16.55 7.45
N ASN A 141 12.79 16.70 7.64
CA ASN A 141 13.75 16.91 6.56
C ASN A 141 14.33 15.57 6.09
N PRO A 142 14.78 15.48 4.83
CA PRO A 142 14.72 16.50 3.77
C PRO A 142 13.31 16.68 3.18
N LYS A 143 13.08 17.76 2.42
CA LYS A 143 11.77 18.03 1.77
C LYS A 143 11.61 17.27 0.46
N PHE A 144 10.39 16.78 0.22
CA PHE A 144 9.94 16.22 -1.05
C PHE A 144 8.81 17.10 -1.57
N GLU A 145 9.10 18.13 -2.36
CA GLU A 145 8.14 19.18 -2.71
C GLU A 145 6.76 18.64 -3.16
N THR A 146 6.73 17.70 -4.11
CA THR A 146 5.49 17.09 -4.60
C THR A 146 4.81 16.19 -3.56
N ILE A 147 5.56 15.30 -2.91
CA ILE A 147 5.01 14.33 -1.95
C ILE A 147 4.52 15.03 -0.69
N ASP A 148 5.29 15.98 -0.16
CA ASP A 148 4.94 16.79 1.01
C ASP A 148 3.65 17.59 0.72
N LYS A 149 3.53 18.23 -0.45
CA LYS A 149 2.31 18.95 -0.86
C LYS A 149 1.10 18.02 -0.99
N ASN A 150 1.27 16.85 -1.59
CA ASN A 150 0.20 15.86 -1.70
C ASN A 150 -0.20 15.29 -0.33
N GLY A 151 0.77 15.08 0.56
CA GLY A 151 0.56 14.71 1.95
C GLY A 151 -0.22 15.78 2.71
N GLU A 152 0.08 17.06 2.53
CA GLU A 152 -0.67 18.17 3.13
C GLU A 152 -2.13 18.21 2.65
N ASN A 153 -2.39 17.93 1.38
CA ASN A 153 -3.75 17.84 0.85
C ASN A 153 -4.52 16.67 1.47
N LEU A 154 -3.88 15.50 1.57
CA LEU A 154 -4.46 14.35 2.26
C LEU A 154 -4.74 14.66 3.74
N LEU A 155 -3.78 15.27 4.44
CA LEU A 155 -3.91 15.66 5.84
C LEU A 155 -5.14 16.57 6.06
N LYS A 156 -5.34 17.57 5.19
CA LYS A 156 -6.53 18.44 5.25
C LYS A 156 -7.82 17.64 5.08
N SER A 157 -7.90 16.75 4.10
CA SER A 157 -9.10 15.93 3.91
C SER A 157 -9.35 14.94 5.05
N LEU A 158 -8.31 14.40 5.68
CA LEU A 158 -8.44 13.56 6.87
C LEU A 158 -9.04 14.33 8.05
N VAL A 159 -8.57 15.56 8.28
CA VAL A 159 -9.09 16.44 9.35
C VAL A 159 -10.56 16.79 9.11
N GLU A 160 -10.94 17.11 7.88
CA GLU A 160 -12.34 17.39 7.56
C GLU A 160 -13.24 16.15 7.69
N GLU A 161 -12.79 14.96 7.28
CA GLU A 161 -13.55 13.72 7.49
C GLU A 161 -13.71 13.40 8.98
N GLN A 162 -12.66 13.57 9.78
CA GLN A 162 -12.74 13.39 11.24
C GLN A 162 -13.69 14.39 11.90
N LYS A 163 -13.72 15.64 11.44
CA LYS A 163 -14.63 16.67 11.93
C LYS A 163 -16.10 16.31 11.67
N VAL A 164 -16.42 15.81 10.48
CA VAL A 164 -17.78 15.35 10.15
C VAL A 164 -18.17 14.13 10.99
N LEU A 165 -17.25 13.18 11.21
CA LEU A 165 -17.53 12.04 12.10
C LEU A 165 -17.82 12.48 13.53
N ASN A 166 -17.09 13.46 14.06
CA ASN A 166 -17.36 14.02 15.39
C ASN A 166 -18.72 14.73 15.45
N GLU A 167 -19.12 15.42 14.38
CA GLU A 167 -20.46 16.02 14.28
C GLU A 167 -21.58 14.97 14.29
N ILE A 168 -21.35 13.84 13.61
CA ILE A 168 -22.27 12.70 13.66
C ILE A 168 -22.31 12.09 15.07
N ASP A 169 -21.17 11.90 15.72
CA ASP A 169 -21.12 11.38 17.10
C ASP A 169 -21.88 12.31 18.05
N ASP A 170 -21.62 13.62 17.97
CA ASP A 170 -22.30 14.66 18.76
C ASP A 170 -23.83 14.64 18.58
N TYR A 171 -24.31 14.48 17.34
CA TYR A 171 -25.75 14.40 17.04
C TYR A 171 -26.44 13.27 17.80
N PHE A 172 -25.78 12.12 17.93
CA PHE A 172 -26.30 10.98 18.68
C PHE A 172 -26.07 11.11 20.18
N GLU A 173 -24.88 11.55 20.62
CA GLU A 173 -24.56 11.70 22.05
C GLU A 173 -25.42 12.75 22.75
N LYS A 174 -25.71 13.87 22.09
CA LYS A 174 -26.56 14.94 22.63
C LYS A 174 -28.06 14.64 22.54
N GLY A 175 -28.44 13.53 21.88
CA GLY A 175 -29.83 13.12 21.74
C GLY A 175 -30.64 13.92 20.71
N GLU A 176 -29.98 14.73 19.88
CA GLU A 176 -30.63 15.54 18.84
C GLU A 176 -31.45 14.68 17.88
N TYR A 177 -30.96 13.47 17.58
CA TYR A 177 -31.63 12.47 16.74
C TYR A 177 -33.06 12.08 17.18
N ARG A 178 -33.38 12.29 18.46
CA ARG A 178 -34.74 12.07 18.99
C ARG A 178 -35.61 13.30 18.83
N ALA A 179 -35.01 14.48 18.98
CA ALA A 179 -35.72 15.75 18.93
C ALA A 179 -36.18 16.06 17.50
N ASP A 180 -35.36 15.73 16.50
CA ASP A 180 -35.65 15.93 15.09
C ASP A 180 -36.17 14.66 14.38
N ASN A 181 -36.39 13.57 15.13
CA ASN A 181 -36.86 12.30 14.58
C ASN A 181 -36.03 11.80 13.37
N LEU A 182 -34.69 11.90 13.46
CA LEU A 182 -33.72 11.50 12.44
C LEU A 182 -33.69 12.37 11.17
N GLU A 183 -34.37 13.52 11.13
CA GLU A 183 -34.44 14.37 9.93
C GLU A 183 -33.06 14.80 9.39
N ARG A 184 -32.07 15.02 10.26
CA ARG A 184 -30.71 15.42 9.86
C ARG A 184 -29.83 14.27 9.36
N VAL A 185 -30.26 13.01 9.47
CA VAL A 185 -29.44 11.85 9.07
C VAL A 185 -29.05 11.91 7.60
N LYS A 186 -29.96 12.35 6.72
CA LYS A 186 -29.67 12.48 5.29
C LYS A 186 -28.56 13.51 5.03
N GLU A 187 -28.66 14.68 5.65
CA GLU A 187 -27.65 15.75 5.54
C GLU A 187 -26.27 15.26 6.00
N LEU A 188 -26.23 14.61 7.17
CA LEU A 188 -25.00 14.08 7.76
C LEU A 188 -24.36 13.00 6.88
N ASN A 189 -25.17 12.09 6.32
CA ASN A 189 -24.70 11.07 5.38
C ASN A 189 -24.14 11.68 4.10
N ASP A 190 -24.81 12.68 3.52
CA ASP A 190 -24.34 13.37 2.31
C ASP A 190 -23.01 14.12 2.57
N LYS A 191 -22.91 14.78 3.74
CA LYS A 191 -21.69 15.44 4.18
C LYS A 191 -20.53 14.46 4.36
N TYR A 192 -20.77 13.34 5.05
CA TYR A 192 -19.75 12.31 5.26
C TYR A 192 -19.29 11.69 3.93
N LYS A 193 -20.23 11.37 3.05
CA LYS A 193 -19.93 10.81 1.73
C LYS A 193 -18.99 11.73 0.94
N LEU A 194 -19.25 13.04 0.94
CA LEU A 194 -18.43 14.02 0.24
C LEU A 194 -17.00 14.03 0.79
N VAL A 195 -16.82 14.22 2.11
CA VAL A 195 -15.47 14.30 2.71
C VAL A 195 -14.70 12.99 2.57
N SER A 196 -15.37 11.83 2.67
CA SER A 196 -14.74 10.52 2.47
C SER A 196 -14.29 10.29 1.03
N GLN A 197 -15.07 10.78 0.05
CA GLN A 197 -14.67 10.75 -1.37
C GLN A 197 -13.44 11.63 -1.62
N THR A 198 -13.45 12.87 -1.12
CA THR A 198 -12.30 13.78 -1.24
C THR A 198 -11.04 13.19 -0.61
N ARG A 199 -11.13 12.57 0.58
CA ARG A 199 -9.99 11.88 1.19
C ARG A 199 -9.47 10.75 0.31
N LYS A 200 -10.35 9.89 -0.22
CA LYS A 200 -9.97 8.78 -1.12
C LYS A 200 -9.26 9.28 -2.38
N GLU A 201 -9.69 10.40 -2.94
CA GLU A 201 -9.02 11.01 -4.09
C GLU A 201 -7.61 11.52 -3.74
N ASN A 202 -7.47 12.19 -2.59
CA ASN A 202 -6.15 12.64 -2.12
C ASN A 202 -5.20 11.49 -1.76
N ASP A 203 -5.72 10.38 -1.22
CA ASP A 203 -4.95 9.14 -1.02
C ASP A 203 -4.37 8.65 -2.35
N LYS A 204 -5.19 8.59 -3.41
CA LYS A 204 -4.76 8.17 -4.75
C LYS A 204 -3.67 9.09 -5.32
N ILE A 205 -3.81 10.40 -5.12
CA ILE A 205 -2.83 11.39 -5.58
C ILE A 205 -1.49 11.21 -4.85
N LEU A 206 -1.53 11.03 -3.52
CA LEU A 206 -0.32 10.76 -2.75
C LEU A 206 0.34 9.45 -3.21
N ALA A 207 -0.44 8.38 -3.34
CA ALA A 207 0.03 7.07 -3.80
C ALA A 207 0.73 7.15 -5.16
N ALA A 208 0.12 7.84 -6.14
CA ALA A 208 0.73 8.05 -7.45
C ALA A 208 2.09 8.77 -7.37
N SER A 209 2.21 9.80 -6.52
CA SER A 209 3.49 10.51 -6.34
C SER A 209 4.57 9.65 -5.65
N LEU A 210 4.17 8.74 -4.75
CA LEU A 210 5.08 7.78 -4.12
C LEU A 210 5.57 6.71 -5.10
N GLN A 211 4.71 6.32 -6.04
CA GLN A 211 5.04 5.38 -7.12
C GLN A 211 6.02 5.99 -8.14
N GLU A 212 5.81 7.25 -8.52
CA GLU A 212 6.74 7.99 -9.38
C GLU A 212 8.14 8.11 -8.74
N MET A 213 8.16 8.41 -7.44
CA MET A 213 9.41 8.43 -6.66
C MET A 213 10.06 7.05 -6.59
N SER A 214 9.28 5.97 -6.40
CA SER A 214 9.78 4.59 -6.43
C SER A 214 10.51 4.28 -7.73
N SER A 215 9.87 4.61 -8.85
CA SER A 215 10.42 4.41 -10.19
C SER A 215 11.73 5.19 -10.37
N THR A 216 11.78 6.42 -9.87
CA THR A 216 12.99 7.25 -9.89
C THR A 216 14.12 6.66 -9.05
N ILE A 217 13.81 6.17 -7.85
CA ILE A 217 14.77 5.49 -6.95
C ILE A 217 15.30 4.23 -7.61
N ASN A 218 14.43 3.36 -8.14
CA ASN A 218 14.81 2.11 -8.80
C ASN A 218 15.68 2.36 -10.04
N LYS A 219 15.40 3.40 -10.83
CA LYS A 219 16.26 3.81 -11.95
C LYS A 219 17.66 4.18 -11.47
N LYS A 220 17.78 5.03 -10.45
CA LYS A 220 19.07 5.45 -9.88
C LYS A 220 19.84 4.28 -9.27
N LEU A 221 19.16 3.38 -8.57
CA LEU A 221 19.77 2.16 -8.02
C LEU A 221 20.27 1.24 -9.13
N SER A 222 19.49 1.04 -10.21
CA SER A 222 19.90 0.26 -11.37
C SER A 222 21.17 0.83 -12.01
N GLU A 223 21.22 2.14 -12.23
CA GLU A 223 22.42 2.81 -12.77
C GLU A 223 23.64 2.65 -11.85
N LYS A 224 23.45 2.78 -10.51
CA LYS A 224 24.50 2.59 -9.51
C LYS A 224 25.04 1.15 -9.52
N PHE A 225 24.16 0.16 -9.51
CA PHE A 225 24.56 -1.25 -9.50
C PHE A 225 25.21 -1.70 -10.80
N SER A 226 24.74 -1.18 -11.92
CA SER A 226 25.39 -1.38 -13.22
C SER A 226 26.83 -0.84 -13.20
N LYS A 227 27.04 0.41 -12.78
CA LYS A 227 28.38 1.01 -12.67
C LYS A 227 29.31 0.28 -11.71
N ASN A 228 28.76 -0.27 -10.63
CA ASN A 228 29.53 -0.96 -9.58
C ASN A 228 29.65 -2.48 -9.81
N ASN A 229 29.24 -3.00 -10.98
CA ASN A 229 29.25 -4.42 -11.30
C ASN A 229 28.53 -5.30 -10.25
N LYS A 230 27.45 -4.77 -9.65
CA LYS A 230 26.59 -5.46 -8.68
C LYS A 230 25.44 -6.16 -9.41
N LYS A 231 25.77 -7.25 -10.10
CA LYS A 231 24.86 -8.04 -10.95
C LYS A 231 23.62 -8.54 -10.20
N VAL A 232 23.77 -9.05 -8.97
CA VAL A 232 22.66 -9.57 -8.16
C VAL A 232 21.72 -8.45 -7.78
N LYS A 233 22.24 -7.37 -7.16
CA LYS A 233 21.41 -6.21 -6.79
C LYS A 233 20.73 -5.60 -8.02
N LEU A 234 21.43 -5.43 -9.15
CA LEU A 234 20.86 -4.93 -10.39
C LEU A 234 19.67 -5.76 -10.89
N ASN A 235 19.84 -7.08 -11.00
CA ASN A 235 18.79 -7.97 -11.49
C ASN A 235 17.57 -7.95 -10.55
N VAL A 236 17.79 -7.84 -9.23
CA VAL A 236 16.72 -7.73 -8.24
C VAL A 236 15.94 -6.42 -8.41
N VAL A 237 16.61 -5.27 -8.55
CA VAL A 237 15.92 -3.98 -8.80
C VAL A 237 15.07 -4.04 -10.07
N GLN A 238 15.61 -4.59 -11.16
CA GLN A 238 14.89 -4.69 -12.42
C GLN A 238 13.66 -5.60 -12.33
N PHE A 239 13.76 -6.70 -11.58
CA PHE A 239 12.63 -7.60 -11.36
C PHE A 239 11.54 -6.94 -10.50
N VAL A 240 11.92 -6.26 -9.41
CA VAL A 240 10.98 -5.49 -8.57
C VAL A 240 10.28 -4.42 -9.38
N ASP A 241 11.01 -3.65 -10.19
CA ASP A 241 10.43 -2.61 -11.06
C ASP A 241 9.39 -3.17 -12.05
N ALA A 242 9.67 -4.35 -12.64
CA ALA A 242 8.73 -5.02 -13.54
C ALA A 242 7.47 -5.50 -12.81
N ILE A 243 7.61 -6.06 -11.60
CA ILE A 243 6.47 -6.46 -10.76
C ILE A 243 5.62 -5.27 -10.37
N ASN A 244 6.24 -4.15 -9.96
CA ASN A 244 5.50 -2.94 -9.55
C ASN A 244 4.61 -2.44 -10.69
N LYS A 245 5.17 -2.30 -11.90
CA LYS A 245 4.41 -1.87 -13.09
C LYS A 245 3.21 -2.79 -13.38
N PHE A 246 3.40 -4.10 -13.23
CA PHE A 246 2.29 -5.05 -13.37
C PHE A 246 1.25 -4.87 -12.28
N SER A 247 1.65 -4.82 -11.00
CA SER A 247 0.74 -4.63 -9.87
C SER A 247 -0.05 -3.33 -10.01
N ASP A 248 0.57 -2.24 -10.45
CA ASP A 248 -0.09 -0.96 -10.69
C ASP A 248 -1.16 -1.08 -11.79
N ALA A 249 -0.84 -1.71 -12.91
CA ALA A 249 -1.79 -1.93 -13.99
C ALA A 249 -2.91 -2.91 -13.59
N ALA A 250 -2.60 -3.93 -12.81
CA ALA A 250 -3.55 -4.97 -12.43
C ALA A 250 -4.49 -4.54 -11.30
N PHE A 251 -4.02 -3.74 -10.35
CA PHE A 251 -4.72 -3.49 -9.07
C PHE A 251 -5.10 -2.03 -8.83
N SER A 252 -4.88 -1.11 -9.77
CA SER A 252 -5.24 0.32 -9.63
C SER A 252 -6.73 0.63 -9.65
N LYS A 253 -7.57 -0.35 -10.01
CA LYS A 253 -9.04 -0.24 -10.07
C LYS A 253 -9.70 -1.18 -9.07
N ASP A 254 -10.95 -0.85 -8.72
CA ASP A 254 -11.71 -1.52 -7.67
C ASP A 254 -12.24 -2.93 -8.06
N ASN A 255 -11.91 -3.44 -9.24
CA ASN A 255 -12.34 -4.76 -9.70
C ASN A 255 -11.26 -5.46 -10.54
N LEU A 256 -11.30 -6.79 -10.64
CA LEU A 256 -10.38 -7.58 -11.47
C LEU A 256 -10.99 -7.96 -12.82
N ASN A 257 -11.80 -7.09 -13.40
CA ASN A 257 -12.38 -7.30 -14.72
C ASN A 257 -11.67 -6.42 -15.75
N TYR A 258 -11.02 -7.04 -16.75
CA TYR A 258 -10.17 -6.34 -17.70
C TYR A 258 -10.76 -6.37 -19.11
N ASP A 259 -10.78 -5.21 -19.77
CA ASP A 259 -11.07 -5.14 -21.19
C ASP A 259 -9.88 -5.65 -22.04
N GLU A 260 -10.07 -5.73 -23.35
CA GLU A 260 -9.05 -6.25 -24.28
C GLU A 260 -7.77 -5.40 -24.29
N THR A 261 -7.88 -4.08 -24.11
CA THR A 261 -6.74 -3.16 -24.11
C THR A 261 -5.94 -3.29 -22.82
N GLU A 262 -6.64 -3.35 -21.69
CA GLU A 262 -6.04 -3.59 -20.38
C GLU A 262 -5.35 -4.96 -20.34
N LEU A 263 -5.99 -6.01 -20.86
CA LEU A 263 -5.42 -7.35 -20.95
C LEU A 263 -4.14 -7.36 -21.81
N ALA A 264 -4.16 -6.72 -22.98
CA ALA A 264 -2.97 -6.62 -23.83
C ALA A 264 -1.81 -5.90 -23.13
N ASN A 265 -2.10 -4.87 -22.33
CA ASN A 265 -1.09 -4.20 -21.51
C ASN A 265 -0.52 -5.13 -20.42
N LEU A 266 -1.38 -5.89 -19.72
CA LEU A 266 -0.94 -6.87 -18.72
C LEU A 266 -0.07 -7.96 -19.33
N GLU A 267 -0.37 -8.42 -20.54
CA GLU A 267 0.45 -9.38 -21.27
C GLU A 267 1.84 -8.84 -21.59
N LYS A 268 1.92 -7.59 -22.06
CA LYS A 268 3.20 -6.92 -22.31
C LYS A 268 4.05 -6.85 -21.03
N LEU A 269 3.44 -6.46 -19.91
CA LEU A 269 4.11 -6.37 -18.61
C LEU A 269 4.56 -7.75 -18.10
N ASN A 270 3.78 -8.81 -18.35
CA ASN A 270 4.19 -10.19 -18.04
C ASN A 270 5.44 -10.63 -18.81
N GLU A 271 5.59 -10.23 -20.07
CA GLU A 271 6.82 -10.53 -20.82
C GLU A 271 8.05 -9.79 -20.25
N GLU A 272 7.87 -8.57 -19.73
CA GLU A 272 8.93 -7.85 -18.99
C GLU A 272 9.33 -8.59 -17.69
N ILE A 273 8.34 -9.13 -16.96
CA ILE A 273 8.55 -9.94 -15.76
C ILE A 273 9.28 -11.25 -16.10
N LYS A 274 8.85 -11.98 -17.13
CA LYS A 274 9.52 -13.21 -17.57
C LYS A 274 10.98 -12.97 -17.95
N LYS A 275 11.25 -11.86 -18.65
CA LYS A 275 12.62 -11.48 -19.05
C LYS A 275 13.50 -11.17 -17.83
N SER A 276 13.00 -10.39 -16.88
CA SER A 276 13.75 -10.05 -15.65
C SER A 276 13.92 -11.27 -14.73
N TYR A 277 12.91 -12.14 -14.63
CA TYR A 277 13.00 -13.41 -13.90
C TYR A 277 14.08 -14.33 -14.45
N LYS A 278 14.24 -14.43 -15.78
CA LYS A 278 15.32 -15.22 -16.39
C LYS A 278 16.71 -14.78 -15.91
N ASN A 279 16.90 -13.47 -15.72
CA ASN A 279 18.16 -12.95 -15.18
C ASN A 279 18.36 -13.37 -13.72
N ILE A 280 17.31 -13.35 -12.90
CA ILE A 280 17.34 -13.84 -11.51
C ILE A 280 17.61 -15.35 -11.44
N SER A 281 16.94 -16.15 -12.27
CA SER A 281 17.01 -17.61 -12.21
C SER A 281 18.42 -18.15 -12.54
N THR A 282 19.15 -17.43 -13.41
CA THR A 282 20.56 -17.73 -13.75
C THR A 282 21.60 -17.28 -12.72
N LEU A 283 21.21 -16.52 -11.68
CA LEU A 283 22.14 -16.13 -10.61
C LEU A 283 22.56 -17.34 -9.79
N THR A 284 23.85 -17.39 -9.49
CA THR A 284 24.44 -18.39 -8.59
C THR A 284 24.58 -17.84 -7.17
N TYR A 285 24.69 -18.73 -6.19
CA TYR A 285 25.00 -18.30 -4.83
C TYR A 285 26.38 -17.63 -4.73
N GLU A 286 27.34 -18.03 -5.56
CA GLU A 286 28.65 -17.37 -5.63
C GLU A 286 28.56 -15.92 -6.10
N ASP A 287 27.64 -15.61 -7.03
CA ASP A 287 27.35 -14.21 -7.41
C ASP A 287 26.80 -13.42 -6.21
N ALA A 288 25.86 -14.02 -5.47
CA ALA A 288 25.24 -13.41 -4.29
C ALA A 288 26.27 -13.15 -3.16
N LYS A 289 27.17 -14.11 -2.93
CA LYS A 289 28.23 -14.02 -1.92
C LYS A 289 29.20 -12.86 -2.21
N LYS A 290 29.55 -12.61 -3.48
CA LYS A 290 30.38 -11.46 -3.90
C LYS A 290 29.75 -10.10 -3.60
N GLU A 291 28.43 -10.07 -3.40
CA GLU A 291 27.67 -8.87 -3.08
C GLU A 291 27.19 -8.85 -1.62
N HIS A 292 27.77 -9.70 -0.77
CA HIS A 292 27.43 -9.85 0.66
C HIS A 292 25.95 -10.20 0.91
N VAL A 293 25.32 -10.87 -0.04
CA VAL A 293 23.97 -11.41 0.10
C VAL A 293 24.03 -12.75 0.81
N SER A 294 23.28 -12.89 1.90
CA SER A 294 23.21 -14.14 2.67
C SER A 294 22.62 -15.28 1.82
N LYS A 295 22.93 -16.53 2.18
CA LYS A 295 22.35 -17.71 1.51
C LYS A 295 20.83 -17.71 1.60
N GLU A 296 20.32 -17.41 2.79
CA GLU A 296 18.88 -17.30 3.05
C GLU A 296 18.22 -16.24 2.16
N SER A 297 18.80 -15.03 2.08
CA SER A 297 18.27 -13.97 1.22
C SER A 297 18.29 -14.35 -0.25
N TYR A 298 19.39 -14.97 -0.73
CA TYR A 298 19.50 -15.46 -2.10
C TYR A 298 18.41 -16.49 -2.45
N GLU A 299 18.22 -17.49 -1.58
CA GLU A 299 17.21 -18.53 -1.78
C GLU A 299 15.79 -17.94 -1.79
N LYS A 300 15.50 -17.02 -0.86
CA LYS A 300 14.21 -16.33 -0.81
C LYS A 300 13.97 -15.47 -2.05
N ILE A 301 14.95 -14.71 -2.54
CA ILE A 301 14.81 -13.94 -3.80
C ILE A 301 14.41 -14.85 -4.96
N LYS A 302 15.11 -15.99 -5.14
CA LYS A 302 14.82 -16.91 -6.24
C LYS A 302 13.43 -17.52 -6.12
N GLN A 303 13.04 -17.91 -4.90
CA GLN A 303 11.73 -18.49 -4.65
C GLN A 303 10.60 -17.47 -4.87
N SER A 304 10.72 -16.26 -4.30
CA SER A 304 9.72 -15.20 -4.48
C SER A 304 9.61 -14.80 -5.96
N ALA A 305 10.73 -14.65 -6.66
CA ALA A 305 10.69 -14.28 -8.08
C ALA A 305 10.02 -15.35 -8.95
N LYS A 306 10.23 -16.64 -8.63
CA LYS A 306 9.54 -17.75 -9.29
C LYS A 306 8.02 -17.68 -9.05
N VAL A 307 7.61 -17.62 -7.78
CA VAL A 307 6.18 -17.62 -7.41
C VAL A 307 5.45 -16.41 -7.98
N LEU A 308 6.08 -15.22 -7.95
CA LEU A 308 5.52 -14.01 -8.55
C LEU A 308 5.32 -14.17 -10.06
N THR A 309 6.33 -14.66 -10.77
CA THR A 309 6.25 -14.87 -12.23
C THR A 309 5.16 -15.89 -12.59
N GLU A 310 5.08 -17.00 -11.85
CA GLU A 310 4.05 -18.03 -12.06
C GLU A 310 2.65 -17.52 -11.75
N SER A 311 2.49 -16.70 -10.70
CA SER A 311 1.19 -16.14 -10.30
C SER A 311 0.70 -15.09 -11.30
N VAL A 312 1.60 -14.23 -11.81
CA VAL A 312 1.27 -13.26 -12.87
C VAL A 312 0.80 -13.98 -14.15
N ASP A 313 1.54 -14.98 -14.60
CA ASP A 313 1.17 -15.78 -15.78
C ASP A 313 -0.15 -16.53 -15.56
N GLY A 314 -0.36 -17.08 -14.36
CA GLY A 314 -1.60 -17.73 -13.94
C GLY A 314 -2.80 -16.79 -13.91
N MET A 315 -2.60 -15.55 -13.44
CA MET A 315 -3.64 -14.52 -13.43
C MET A 315 -4.08 -14.17 -14.86
N ILE A 316 -3.15 -13.89 -15.76
CA ILE A 316 -3.46 -13.58 -17.17
C ILE A 316 -4.18 -14.74 -17.86
N LYS A 317 -3.72 -15.97 -17.66
CA LYS A 317 -4.41 -17.17 -18.18
C LYS A 317 -5.84 -17.27 -17.65
N SER A 318 -6.04 -16.97 -16.37
CA SER A 318 -7.36 -17.00 -15.73
C SER A 318 -8.30 -15.90 -16.26
N ILE A 319 -7.77 -14.70 -16.51
CA ILE A 319 -8.53 -13.59 -17.13
C ILE A 319 -9.03 -14.01 -18.52
N LYS A 320 -8.15 -14.57 -19.36
CA LYS A 320 -8.50 -15.00 -20.73
C LYS A 320 -9.64 -16.00 -20.79
N VAL A 321 -9.66 -16.95 -19.84
CA VAL A 321 -10.71 -17.97 -19.77
C VAL A 321 -11.88 -17.57 -18.87
N LYS A 322 -11.91 -16.31 -18.40
CA LYS A 322 -12.94 -15.75 -17.50
C LYS A 322 -13.12 -16.57 -16.21
N ASN A 323 -12.04 -17.18 -15.70
CA ASN A 323 -12.04 -17.92 -14.45
C ASN A 323 -11.76 -17.00 -13.26
N ILE A 324 -12.83 -16.47 -12.66
CA ILE A 324 -12.74 -15.50 -11.56
C ILE A 324 -11.99 -16.08 -10.34
N GLU A 325 -12.27 -17.33 -9.95
CA GLU A 325 -11.60 -17.98 -8.81
C GLU A 325 -10.08 -18.09 -9.05
N GLY A 326 -9.69 -18.38 -10.29
CA GLY A 326 -8.29 -18.37 -10.71
C GLY A 326 -7.66 -16.98 -10.67
N VAL A 327 -8.39 -15.94 -11.09
CA VAL A 327 -7.91 -14.55 -11.04
C VAL A 327 -7.65 -14.13 -9.60
N VAL A 328 -8.60 -14.35 -8.69
CA VAL A 328 -8.48 -13.90 -7.30
C VAL A 328 -7.41 -14.67 -6.52
N LYS A 329 -7.31 -15.98 -6.74
CA LYS A 329 -6.23 -16.80 -6.15
C LYS A 329 -4.86 -16.29 -6.56
N ASN A 330 -4.66 -16.03 -7.85
CA ASN A 330 -3.37 -15.56 -8.35
C ASN A 330 -3.07 -14.12 -7.91
N ALA A 331 -4.08 -13.24 -7.89
CA ALA A 331 -3.95 -11.90 -7.32
C ALA A 331 -3.48 -11.97 -5.85
N SER A 332 -4.13 -12.79 -5.03
CA SER A 332 -3.73 -12.98 -3.62
C SER A 332 -2.29 -13.45 -3.47
N ASN A 333 -1.85 -14.39 -4.31
CA ASN A 333 -0.47 -14.88 -4.31
C ASN A 333 0.54 -13.78 -4.70
N ILE A 334 0.21 -12.95 -5.69
CA ILE A 334 1.05 -11.82 -6.10
C ILE A 334 1.22 -10.87 -4.93
N LEU A 335 0.12 -10.42 -4.33
CA LEU A 335 0.11 -9.43 -3.26
C LEU A 335 0.87 -9.92 -2.01
N GLY A 336 0.74 -11.22 -1.68
CA GLY A 336 1.48 -11.84 -0.58
C GLY A 336 2.99 -11.91 -0.84
N ASN A 337 3.40 -12.42 -2.00
CA ASN A 337 4.83 -12.60 -2.32
C ASN A 337 5.54 -11.28 -2.63
N GLU A 338 4.80 -10.26 -3.07
CA GLU A 338 5.33 -8.91 -3.24
C GLU A 338 5.80 -8.36 -1.88
N THR A 339 5.03 -8.59 -0.81
CA THR A 339 5.40 -8.19 0.56
C THR A 339 6.68 -8.88 1.02
N ASP A 340 6.81 -10.19 0.78
CA ASP A 340 8.03 -10.93 1.12
C ASP A 340 9.26 -10.41 0.35
N LEU A 341 9.10 -10.16 -0.96
CA LEU A 341 10.14 -9.61 -1.79
C LEU A 341 10.54 -8.20 -1.36
N LYS A 342 9.57 -7.34 -0.98
CA LYS A 342 9.82 -5.99 -0.44
C LYS A 342 10.70 -6.02 0.81
N ASN A 343 10.43 -6.92 1.75
CA ASN A 343 11.20 -7.03 2.99
C ASN A 343 12.67 -7.41 2.74
N ILE A 344 12.88 -8.33 1.79
CA ILE A 344 14.21 -8.75 1.37
C ILE A 344 14.91 -7.62 0.60
N TYR A 345 14.20 -6.99 -0.34
CA TYR A 345 14.68 -5.87 -1.14
C TYR A 345 15.16 -4.71 -0.28
N GLY A 346 14.35 -4.24 0.67
CA GLY A 346 14.71 -3.16 1.58
C GLY A 346 16.01 -3.46 2.34
N THR A 347 16.14 -4.68 2.84
CA THR A 347 17.36 -5.13 3.54
C THR A 347 18.59 -5.15 2.61
N LEU A 348 18.44 -5.61 1.37
CA LEU A 348 19.53 -5.74 0.41
C LEU A 348 20.03 -4.40 -0.13
N MET A 349 19.11 -3.46 -0.33
CA MET A 349 19.40 -2.14 -0.90
C MET A 349 20.01 -1.19 0.12
N MET A 350 19.72 -1.39 1.41
CA MET A 350 20.19 -0.53 2.51
C MET A 350 21.49 -1.01 3.18
N LYS A 351 21.90 -2.26 2.96
CA LYS A 351 23.22 -2.77 3.41
C LYS A 351 24.28 -2.47 2.34
N GLU A 352 25.09 -1.44 2.58
CA GLU A 352 26.37 -1.22 1.90
C GLU A 352 27.51 -2.00 2.55
#